data_AF-A0A1Q3DW68-F1
#
_entry.id   AF-A0A1Q3DW68-F1
#
_cell.length_a   1.000
_cell.length_b   1.000
_cell.length_c   1.000
_cell.angle_alpha   90.00
_cell.angle_beta   90.00
_cell.angle_gamma   90.00
#
_symmetry.space_group_name_H-M   'P 1'
#
loop_
_entity.id
_entity.type
_entity.pdbx_description
1 polymer ?
#
loop_
_entity_poly.entity_id
_entity_poly.type
_entity_poly.pdbx_seq_one_letter_code
_entity_poly.pdbx_strand_id
1 'polypeptide(L)'
;MGAPQLEVFSLPDTLCRWAWSRKLNPNYKKVKEESKAWLESFHAFPPKAQNAFNRCDFNLLASLAYPDASAEHLRTGCDLMNLFFVFDEYTDVCDAVEARKLADIVMDALRNPDLPRPQNESIVGEITRQFWLLARKTSVKSAQEVFIETFDTYTTSVVEQAEDRVTHHIRDVESYLKVRRDTIGAKPSFALLHLGSDLPEGFLLNPLVECISTLTIDLLIIGNDICSYNVEQARGDDAHNMVTIVMNSILVRRNV
;
A
#
# COMPACT_ATOMS: atom_id res chain seq x y z
N MET A 1 28.35 0.08 -35.62
CA MET A 1 27.58 -0.43 -34.47
C MET A 1 26.26 0.31 -34.49
N GLY A 2 25.14 -0.38 -34.74
CA GLY A 2 23.82 0.24 -34.72
C GLY A 2 23.50 0.72 -33.31
N ALA A 3 22.82 1.87 -33.18
CA ALA A 3 22.34 2.33 -31.89
C ALA A 3 21.50 1.21 -31.23
N PRO A 4 21.63 0.98 -29.91
CA PRO A 4 20.82 -0.01 -29.23
C PRO A 4 19.34 0.33 -29.47
N GLN A 5 18.59 -0.63 -30.00
CA GLN A 5 17.15 -0.49 -30.18
C GLN A 5 16.54 -0.39 -28.78
N LEU A 6 15.86 0.71 -28.48
CA LEU A 6 15.15 0.86 -27.22
C LEU A 6 14.10 -0.24 -27.12
N GLU A 7 14.17 -1.05 -26.07
CA GLU A 7 13.07 -1.97 -25.75
C GLU A 7 11.87 -1.14 -25.30
N VAL A 8 10.75 -1.30 -26.02
CA VAL A 8 9.50 -0.59 -25.74
C VAL A 8 8.46 -1.63 -25.35
N PHE A 9 7.91 -1.48 -24.15
CA PHE A 9 6.79 -2.28 -23.67
C PHE A 9 5.48 -1.55 -23.94
N SER A 10 4.50 -2.25 -24.52
CA SER A 10 3.13 -1.76 -24.63
C SER A 10 2.30 -2.40 -23.54
N LEU A 11 1.77 -1.59 -22.64
CA LEU A 11 0.90 -2.08 -21.57
C LEU A 11 -0.48 -2.44 -22.15
N PRO A 12 -1.04 -3.62 -21.83
CA PRO A 12 -2.38 -3.96 -22.26
C PRO A 12 -3.42 -3.08 -21.53
N ASP A 13 -4.56 -2.84 -22.17
CA ASP A 13 -5.73 -2.29 -21.47
C ASP A 13 -6.35 -3.37 -20.58
N THR A 14 -5.91 -3.42 -19.33
CA THR A 14 -6.34 -4.40 -18.32
C THR A 14 -7.80 -4.24 -17.91
N LEU A 15 -8.44 -3.11 -18.26
CA LEU A 15 -9.83 -2.80 -17.92
C LEU A 15 -10.75 -2.77 -19.15
N CYS A 16 -10.29 -3.21 -20.32
CA CYS A 16 -11.07 -3.15 -21.57
C CYS A 16 -12.45 -3.85 -21.52
N ARG A 17 -12.63 -4.80 -20.60
CA ARG A 17 -13.90 -5.52 -20.36
C ARG A 17 -14.49 -5.25 -18.98
N TRP A 18 -14.02 -4.22 -18.29
CA TRP A 18 -14.50 -3.88 -16.95
C TRP A 18 -15.94 -3.38 -17.01
N ALA A 19 -16.85 -4.10 -16.35
CA ALA A 19 -18.28 -3.85 -16.45
C ALA A 19 -18.78 -2.69 -15.58
N TRP A 20 -17.99 -2.25 -14.60
CA TRP A 20 -18.42 -1.25 -13.62
C TRP A 20 -17.92 0.16 -13.95
N SER A 21 -18.82 1.14 -13.86
CA SER A 21 -18.46 2.54 -14.02
C SER A 21 -17.63 3.04 -12.84
N ARG A 22 -16.55 3.76 -13.14
CA ARG A 22 -15.77 4.47 -12.13
C ARG A 22 -16.61 5.57 -11.47
N LYS A 23 -16.63 5.61 -10.14
CA LYS A 23 -17.27 6.65 -9.33
C LYS A 23 -16.20 7.35 -8.48
N LEU A 24 -16.26 8.68 -8.43
CA LEU A 24 -15.37 9.48 -7.58
C LEU A 24 -16.18 10.00 -6.40
N ASN A 25 -15.63 9.90 -5.19
CA ASN A 25 -16.28 10.46 -4.00
C ASN A 25 -16.50 11.99 -4.17
N PRO A 26 -17.72 12.51 -3.94
CA PRO A 26 -18.03 13.93 -4.10
C PRO A 26 -17.19 14.84 -3.19
N ASN A 27 -16.63 14.31 -2.10
CA ASN A 27 -15.82 15.07 -1.14
C ASN A 27 -14.33 15.12 -1.49
N TYR A 28 -13.89 14.47 -2.59
CA TYR A 28 -12.47 14.32 -2.97
C TYR A 28 -11.67 15.63 -2.87
N LYS A 29 -12.14 16.72 -3.48
CA LYS A 29 -11.39 17.99 -3.52
C LYS A 29 -11.11 18.54 -2.13
N LYS A 30 -12.15 18.60 -1.29
CA LYS A 30 -12.04 19.10 0.09
C LYS A 30 -11.12 18.22 0.92
N VAL A 31 -11.39 16.91 0.94
CA VAL A 31 -10.65 15.97 1.79
C VAL A 31 -9.19 15.84 1.35
N LYS A 32 -8.91 15.91 0.04
CA LYS A 32 -7.53 15.96 -0.49
C LYS A 32 -6.75 17.14 0.07
N GLU A 33 -7.33 18.34 0.05
CA GLU A 33 -6.64 19.55 0.54
C GLU A 33 -6.30 19.42 2.02
N GLU A 34 -7.26 18.94 2.82
CA GLU A 34 -7.06 18.76 4.25
C GLU A 34 -6.02 17.65 4.54
N SER A 35 -6.05 16.53 3.82
CA SER A 35 -5.15 15.38 4.02
C SER A 35 -3.72 15.70 3.58
N LYS A 36 -3.58 16.37 2.44
CA LYS A 36 -2.31 16.90 1.98
C LYS A 36 -1.69 17.88 2.98
N ALA A 37 -2.46 18.87 3.45
CA ALA A 37 -1.94 19.86 4.40
C ALA A 37 -1.52 19.24 5.72
N TRP A 38 -2.26 18.23 6.20
CA TRP A 38 -1.89 17.43 7.36
C TRP A 38 -0.55 16.71 7.15
N LEU A 39 -0.38 15.99 6.05
CA LEU A 39 0.87 15.26 5.80
C LEU A 39 2.07 16.21 5.65
N GLU A 40 1.90 17.32 4.93
CA GLU A 40 2.96 18.32 4.73
C GLU A 40 3.44 18.94 6.05
N SER A 41 2.59 19.00 7.07
CA SER A 41 2.93 19.55 8.39
C SER A 41 3.98 18.76 9.16
N PHE A 42 4.18 17.47 8.83
CA PHE A 42 5.20 16.64 9.47
C PHE A 42 6.59 16.84 8.89
N HIS A 43 6.70 17.48 7.72
CA HIS A 43 7.96 17.66 7.01
C HIS A 43 8.73 16.34 6.79
N ALA A 44 8.01 15.26 6.49
CA ALA A 44 8.58 13.92 6.30
C ALA A 44 9.56 13.86 5.11
N PHE A 45 9.43 14.77 4.15
CA PHE A 45 10.22 14.76 2.92
C PHE A 45 10.93 16.10 2.67
N PRO A 46 12.12 16.10 2.06
CA PRO A 46 12.71 17.29 1.45
C PRO A 46 11.79 17.89 0.38
N PRO A 47 11.87 19.21 0.07
CA PRO A 47 10.92 19.88 -0.83
C PRO A 47 10.72 19.23 -2.20
N LYS A 48 11.80 18.69 -2.79
CA LYS A 48 11.74 17.99 -4.09
C LYS A 48 10.95 16.68 -4.00
N ALA A 49 11.19 15.90 -2.95
CA ALA A 49 10.49 14.63 -2.71
C ALA A 49 9.03 14.88 -2.32
N GLN A 50 8.74 15.88 -1.47
CA GLN A 50 7.37 16.29 -1.16
C GLN A 50 6.58 16.68 -2.43
N ASN A 51 7.19 17.44 -3.35
CA ASN A 51 6.53 17.80 -4.61
C ASN A 51 6.26 16.56 -5.50
N ALA A 52 7.20 15.62 -5.57
CA ALA A 52 6.99 14.36 -6.29
C ALA A 52 5.83 13.56 -5.66
N PHE A 53 5.86 13.38 -4.33
CA PHE A 53 4.81 12.70 -3.56
C PHE A 53 3.42 13.32 -3.80
N ASN A 54 3.32 14.65 -3.74
CA ASN A 54 2.08 15.39 -3.97
C ASN A 54 1.49 15.19 -5.38
N ARG A 55 2.35 14.91 -6.38
CA ARG A 55 1.92 14.67 -7.76
C ARG A 55 1.35 13.27 -7.98
N CYS A 56 1.67 12.31 -7.11
CA CYS A 56 1.10 10.96 -7.16
C CYS A 56 -0.39 10.94 -6.82
N ASP A 57 -0.85 11.91 -6.02
CA ASP A 57 -2.26 12.11 -5.66
C ASP A 57 -2.94 10.86 -5.08
N PHE A 58 -2.36 10.31 -4.01
CA PHE A 58 -2.90 9.14 -3.31
C PHE A 58 -4.32 9.37 -2.72
N ASN A 59 -4.69 10.63 -2.52
CA ASN A 59 -6.05 11.03 -2.14
C ASN A 59 -7.09 10.72 -3.24
N LEU A 60 -6.68 10.80 -4.52
CA LEU A 60 -7.52 10.39 -5.63
C LEU A 60 -7.75 8.89 -5.63
N LEU A 61 -6.71 8.10 -5.33
CA LEU A 61 -6.83 6.64 -5.17
C LEU A 61 -7.84 6.30 -4.07
N ALA A 62 -7.69 6.88 -2.87
CA ALA A 62 -8.65 6.70 -1.78
C ALA A 62 -10.08 7.09 -2.19
N SER A 63 -10.24 8.20 -2.91
CA SER A 63 -11.56 8.70 -3.34
C SER A 63 -12.23 7.87 -4.44
N LEU A 64 -11.46 7.06 -5.16
CA LEU A 64 -11.96 6.07 -6.11
C LEU A 64 -12.26 4.73 -5.42
N ALA A 65 -11.47 4.36 -4.40
CA ALA A 65 -11.68 3.15 -3.61
C ALA A 65 -12.90 3.26 -2.67
N TYR A 66 -13.18 4.45 -2.15
CA TYR A 66 -14.26 4.72 -1.20
C TYR A 66 -15.27 5.74 -1.76
N PRO A 67 -15.94 5.46 -2.89
CA PRO A 67 -16.74 6.44 -3.62
C PRO A 67 -18.02 6.88 -2.87
N ASP A 68 -18.49 6.04 -1.95
CA ASP A 68 -19.72 6.24 -1.17
C ASP A 68 -19.46 6.57 0.30
N ALA A 69 -18.20 6.64 0.72
CA ALA A 69 -17.85 6.99 2.08
C ALA A 69 -18.27 8.43 2.44
N SER A 70 -18.62 8.63 3.70
CA SER A 70 -18.79 9.98 4.27
C SER A 70 -17.49 10.78 4.13
N ALA A 71 -17.55 12.11 4.27
CA ALA A 71 -16.34 12.93 4.25
C ALA A 71 -15.35 12.52 5.36
N GLU A 72 -15.86 12.11 6.53
CA GLU A 72 -15.05 11.68 7.68
C GLU A 72 -14.34 10.34 7.40
N HIS A 73 -15.06 9.34 6.86
CA HIS A 73 -14.45 8.05 6.52
C HIS A 73 -13.53 8.16 5.30
N LEU A 74 -13.87 9.00 4.33
CA LEU A 74 -12.96 9.28 3.21
C LEU A 74 -11.65 9.89 3.71
N ARG A 75 -11.72 10.78 4.72
CA ARG A 75 -10.53 11.39 5.29
C ARG A 75 -9.59 10.35 5.90
N THR A 76 -10.13 9.37 6.62
CA THR A 76 -9.36 8.21 7.10
C THR A 76 -8.70 7.44 5.95
N GLY A 77 -9.42 7.20 4.85
CA GLY A 77 -8.87 6.53 3.67
C GLY A 77 -7.75 7.30 2.99
N CYS A 78 -7.88 8.62 2.86
CA CYS A 78 -6.83 9.49 2.30
C CYS A 78 -5.57 9.47 3.17
N ASP A 79 -5.71 9.61 4.49
CA ASP A 79 -4.58 9.59 5.42
C ASP A 79 -3.90 8.22 5.44
N LEU A 80 -4.67 7.12 5.35
CA LEU A 80 -4.12 5.76 5.22
C LEU A 80 -3.30 5.60 3.93
N MET A 81 -3.82 6.02 2.78
CA MET A 81 -3.07 5.92 1.52
C MET A 81 -1.77 6.71 1.61
N ASN A 82 -1.81 7.94 2.15
CA ASN A 82 -0.60 8.71 2.37
C ASN A 82 0.38 8.01 3.33
N LEU A 83 -0.11 7.38 4.39
CA LEU A 83 0.72 6.62 5.33
C LEU A 83 1.42 5.44 4.64
N PHE A 84 0.73 4.65 3.81
CA PHE A 84 1.38 3.55 3.07
C PHE A 84 2.56 4.05 2.25
N PHE A 85 2.36 5.07 1.42
CA PHE A 85 3.44 5.57 0.57
C PHE A 85 4.54 6.29 1.34
N VAL A 86 4.24 6.87 2.51
CA VAL A 86 5.30 7.37 3.40
C VAL A 86 6.10 6.21 3.99
N PHE A 87 5.44 5.15 4.43
CA PHE A 87 6.12 3.97 4.96
C PHE A 87 7.01 3.34 3.90
N ASP A 88 6.50 3.13 2.69
CA ASP A 88 7.24 2.57 1.55
C ASP A 88 8.49 3.39 1.21
N GLU A 89 8.38 4.73 1.10
CA GLU A 89 9.54 5.60 0.82
C GLU A 89 10.66 5.50 1.88
N TYR A 90 10.31 5.15 3.13
CA TYR A 90 11.29 4.91 4.18
C TYR A 90 11.82 3.48 4.14
N THR A 91 10.98 2.47 3.90
CA THR A 91 11.38 1.06 3.94
C THR A 91 12.07 0.58 2.67
N ASP A 92 11.85 1.21 1.51
CA ASP A 92 12.42 0.78 0.23
C ASP A 92 13.94 0.96 0.11
N VAL A 93 14.52 1.75 1.01
CA VAL A 93 15.98 1.94 1.09
C VAL A 93 16.60 1.24 2.29
N CYS A 94 15.80 0.51 3.07
CA CYS A 94 16.22 -0.18 4.29
C CYS A 94 16.64 -1.63 4.01
N ASP A 95 17.53 -2.13 4.87
CA ASP A 95 17.67 -3.57 5.07
C ASP A 95 16.54 -4.11 5.96
N ALA A 96 16.50 -5.44 6.14
CA ALA A 96 15.49 -6.10 6.95
C ALA A 96 15.47 -5.64 8.43
N VAL A 97 16.62 -5.27 8.99
CA VAL A 97 16.74 -4.84 10.39
C VAL A 97 16.12 -3.46 10.57
N GLU A 98 16.44 -2.52 9.68
CA GLU A 98 15.85 -1.18 9.70
C GLU A 98 14.36 -1.21 9.33
N ALA A 99 13.96 -2.03 8.36
CA ALA A 99 12.54 -2.24 8.03
C ALA A 99 11.76 -2.79 9.23
N ARG A 100 12.33 -3.75 9.99
CA ARG A 100 11.73 -4.27 11.22
C ARG A 100 11.54 -3.19 12.27
N LYS A 101 12.55 -2.32 12.49
CA LYS A 101 12.41 -1.21 13.43
C LYS A 101 11.28 -0.26 13.03
N LEU A 102 11.16 0.08 11.74
CA LEU A 102 10.08 0.93 11.25
C LEU A 102 8.71 0.25 11.40
N ALA A 103 8.61 -1.06 11.11
CA ALA A 103 7.40 -1.85 11.34
C ALA A 103 6.99 -1.83 12.83
N ASP A 104 7.94 -2.04 13.75
CA ASP A 104 7.69 -2.02 15.19
C ASP A 104 7.22 -0.64 15.67
N ILE A 105 7.82 0.45 15.15
CA ILE A 105 7.40 1.84 15.43
C ILE A 105 5.95 2.08 15.00
N VAL A 106 5.61 1.67 13.78
CA VAL A 106 4.25 1.83 13.22
C VAL A 106 3.24 1.03 14.03
N MET A 107 3.54 -0.24 14.33
CA MET A 107 2.64 -1.09 15.10
C MET A 107 2.49 -0.65 16.54
N ASP A 108 3.55 -0.12 17.17
CA ASP A 108 3.46 0.49 18.49
C ASP A 108 2.59 1.75 18.46
N ALA A 109 2.71 2.60 17.45
CA ALA A 109 1.84 3.78 17.28
C ALA A 109 0.37 3.42 17.07
N LEU A 110 0.06 2.31 16.37
CA LEU A 110 -1.31 1.80 16.21
C LEU A 110 -1.87 1.19 17.50
N ARG A 111 -1.04 0.46 18.26
CA ARG A 111 -1.45 -0.23 19.50
C ARG A 111 -1.52 0.72 20.70
N ASN A 112 -0.69 1.76 20.72
CA ASN A 112 -0.56 2.72 21.82
C ASN A 112 -0.72 4.19 21.35
N PRO A 113 -1.81 4.55 20.65
CA PRO A 113 -1.94 5.87 20.01
C PRO A 113 -2.07 7.06 20.97
N ASP A 114 -2.46 6.77 22.22
CA ASP A 114 -2.65 7.76 23.28
C ASP A 114 -1.33 8.12 24.00
N LEU A 115 -0.24 7.38 23.74
CA LEU A 115 1.09 7.68 24.26
C LEU A 115 1.84 8.64 23.33
N PRO A 116 2.60 9.62 23.85
CA PRO A 116 3.46 10.45 23.02
C PRO A 116 4.57 9.60 22.37
N ARG A 117 4.91 9.92 21.12
CA ARG A 117 6.04 9.27 20.43
C ARG A 117 7.38 9.75 21.00
N PRO A 118 8.41 8.88 21.09
CA PRO A 118 9.75 9.30 21.52
C PRO A 118 10.33 10.41 20.61
N GLN A 119 11.04 11.37 21.22
CA GLN A 119 11.52 12.57 20.50
C GLN A 119 12.49 12.29 19.34
N ASN A 120 13.23 11.17 19.40
CA ASN A 120 14.23 10.79 18.40
C ASN A 120 13.77 9.60 17.53
N GLU A 121 12.47 9.29 17.52
CA GLU A 121 11.90 8.25 16.67
C GLU A 121 11.74 8.73 15.21
N SER A 122 11.60 7.78 14.29
CA SER A 122 11.15 8.08 12.92
C SER A 122 9.80 8.79 12.92
N ILE A 123 9.68 9.82 12.08
CA ILE A 123 8.44 10.63 11.93
C ILE A 123 7.22 9.78 11.53
N VAL A 124 7.46 8.62 10.90
CA VAL A 124 6.40 7.65 10.53
C VAL A 124 5.58 7.23 11.75
N GLY A 125 6.20 7.13 12.94
CA GLY A 125 5.48 6.82 14.18
C GLY A 125 4.43 7.88 14.54
N GLU A 126 4.77 9.17 14.43
CA GLU A 126 3.85 10.26 14.74
C GLU A 126 2.76 10.43 13.66
N ILE A 127 3.11 10.23 12.38
CA ILE A 127 2.13 10.20 11.28
C ILE A 127 1.10 9.09 11.53
N THR A 128 1.58 7.88 11.83
CA THR A 128 0.75 6.71 12.15
C THR A 128 -0.15 6.98 13.35
N ARG A 129 0.42 7.55 14.43
CA ARG A 129 -0.31 7.87 15.66
C ARG A 129 -1.46 8.84 15.39
N GLN A 130 -1.20 9.94 14.67
CA GLN A 130 -2.24 10.92 14.36
C GLN A 130 -3.31 10.39 13.40
N PHE A 131 -2.90 9.64 12.37
CA PHE A 131 -3.83 8.93 11.49
C PHE A 131 -4.77 8.04 12.30
N TRP A 132 -4.23 7.25 13.22
CA TRP A 132 -5.03 6.29 13.96
C TRP A 132 -5.96 6.95 14.98
N LEU A 133 -5.52 8.03 15.63
CA LEU A 133 -6.39 8.85 16.48
C LEU A 133 -7.56 9.46 15.71
N LEU A 134 -7.39 9.79 14.43
CA LEU A 134 -8.48 10.27 13.58
C LEU A 134 -9.42 9.12 13.21
N ALA A 135 -8.87 8.00 12.74
CA ALA A 135 -9.62 6.82 12.33
C ALA A 135 -10.55 6.30 13.43
N ARG A 136 -10.01 6.19 14.66
CA ARG A 136 -10.72 5.66 15.85
C ARG A 136 -11.99 6.43 16.20
N LYS A 137 -12.09 7.72 15.85
CA LYS A 137 -13.27 8.55 16.17
C LYS A 137 -14.54 8.10 15.47
N THR A 138 -14.40 7.43 14.33
CA THR A 138 -15.53 7.07 13.45
C THR A 138 -15.58 5.59 13.12
N SER A 139 -14.74 4.78 13.78
CA SER A 139 -14.64 3.35 13.55
C SER A 139 -15.24 2.52 14.69
N VAL A 140 -16.03 1.51 14.36
CA VAL A 140 -16.48 0.48 15.30
C VAL A 140 -15.30 -0.37 15.78
N LYS A 141 -15.43 -0.99 16.96
CA LYS A 141 -14.34 -1.74 17.59
C LYS A 141 -13.89 -2.94 16.75
N SER A 142 -14.83 -3.66 16.12
CA SER A 142 -14.53 -4.81 15.27
C SER A 142 -13.64 -4.42 14.07
N ALA A 143 -13.95 -3.32 13.40
CA ALA A 143 -13.15 -2.78 12.31
C ALA A 143 -11.74 -2.35 12.76
N GLN A 144 -11.61 -1.82 13.99
CA GLN A 144 -10.30 -1.46 14.57
C GLN A 144 -9.43 -2.70 14.79
N GLU A 145 -10.00 -3.78 15.31
CA GLU A 145 -9.29 -5.05 15.54
C GLU A 145 -8.80 -5.65 14.21
N VAL A 146 -9.68 -5.73 13.21
CA VAL A 146 -9.34 -6.22 11.87
C VAL A 146 -8.26 -5.35 11.22
N PHE A 147 -8.36 -4.02 11.34
CA PHE A 147 -7.34 -3.12 10.81
C PHE A 147 -5.98 -3.35 11.45
N ILE A 148 -5.89 -3.43 12.79
CA ILE A 148 -4.61 -3.64 13.48
C ILE A 148 -3.99 -4.98 13.09
N GLU A 149 -4.77 -6.06 13.02
CA GLU A 149 -4.29 -7.39 12.62
C GLU A 149 -3.77 -7.41 11.18
N THR A 150 -4.54 -6.84 10.25
CA THR A 150 -4.15 -6.79 8.84
C THR A 150 -2.98 -5.83 8.58
N PHE A 151 -2.84 -4.76 9.36
CA PHE A 151 -1.70 -3.86 9.29
C PHE A 151 -0.42 -4.51 9.84
N ASP A 152 -0.51 -5.31 10.91
CA ASP A 152 0.62 -6.09 11.45
C ASP A 152 1.16 -7.09 10.42
N THR A 153 0.23 -7.76 9.72
CA THR A 153 0.53 -8.67 8.60
C THR A 153 1.24 -7.91 7.46
N TYR A 154 0.70 -6.75 7.06
CA TYR A 154 1.31 -5.88 6.05
C TYR A 154 2.74 -5.49 6.46
N THR A 155 2.94 -4.90 7.64
CA THR A 155 4.28 -4.43 8.05
C THR A 155 5.27 -5.57 8.20
N THR A 156 4.82 -6.76 8.62
CA THR A 156 5.67 -7.95 8.69
C THR A 156 6.09 -8.42 7.29
N SER A 157 5.18 -8.39 6.32
CA SER A 157 5.49 -8.76 4.93
C SER A 157 6.45 -7.77 4.25
N VAL A 158 6.41 -6.48 4.60
CA VAL A 158 7.38 -5.48 4.12
C VAL A 158 8.80 -5.79 4.62
N VAL A 159 8.93 -6.35 5.83
CA VAL A 159 10.23 -6.83 6.33
C VAL A 159 10.71 -8.04 5.53
N GLU A 160 9.82 -8.99 5.21
CA GLU A 160 10.17 -10.13 4.34
C GLU A 160 10.63 -9.66 2.95
N GLN A 161 9.96 -8.67 2.37
CA GLN A 161 10.39 -8.06 1.10
C GLN A 161 11.78 -7.40 1.21
N ALA A 162 12.10 -6.76 2.34
CA ALA A 162 13.43 -6.21 2.57
C ALA A 162 14.52 -7.30 2.68
N GLU A 163 14.20 -8.46 3.26
CA GLU A 163 15.10 -9.63 3.28
C GLU A 163 15.39 -10.16 1.87
N ASP A 164 14.37 -10.25 1.02
CA ASP A 164 14.53 -10.65 -0.38
C ASP A 164 15.47 -9.67 -1.12
N ARG A 165 15.29 -8.37 -0.88
CA ARG A 165 16.11 -7.31 -1.49
C ARG A 165 17.59 -7.44 -1.13
N VAL A 166 17.89 -7.67 0.16
CA VAL A 166 19.27 -7.83 0.67
C VAL A 166 19.93 -9.11 0.16
N THR A 167 19.16 -10.19 0.03
CA THR A 167 19.67 -11.49 -0.44
C THR A 167 19.65 -11.64 -1.96
N HIS A 168 19.16 -10.62 -2.68
CA HIS A 168 18.88 -10.66 -4.13
C HIS A 168 18.03 -11.86 -4.53
N HIS A 169 17.10 -12.26 -3.66
CA HIS A 169 16.23 -13.39 -3.90
C HIS A 169 15.07 -12.99 -4.82
N ILE A 170 15.03 -13.57 -6.01
CA ILE A 170 13.89 -13.45 -6.92
C ILE A 170 13.03 -14.70 -6.76
N ARG A 171 11.81 -14.50 -6.26
CA ARG A 171 10.82 -15.56 -6.05
C ARG A 171 10.26 -16.08 -7.37
N ASP A 172 9.66 -17.27 -7.35
CA ASP A 172 8.77 -17.72 -8.41
C ASP A 172 7.39 -17.04 -8.28
N VAL A 173 6.54 -17.15 -9.30
CA VAL A 173 5.22 -16.49 -9.32
C VAL A 173 4.33 -16.91 -8.14
N GLU A 174 4.35 -18.18 -7.74
CA GLU A 174 3.49 -18.68 -6.67
C GLU A 174 3.96 -18.20 -5.30
N SER A 175 5.26 -18.29 -5.02
CA SER A 175 5.84 -17.80 -3.77
C SER A 175 5.83 -16.27 -3.67
N TYR A 176 5.93 -15.57 -4.81
CA TYR A 176 5.74 -14.12 -4.90
C TYR A 176 4.33 -13.69 -4.51
N LEU A 177 3.30 -14.29 -5.11
CA LEU A 177 1.91 -13.92 -4.83
C LEU A 177 1.54 -14.11 -3.34
N LYS A 178 2.14 -15.07 -2.65
CA LYS A 178 1.93 -15.27 -1.20
C LYS A 178 2.35 -14.04 -0.40
N VAL A 179 3.53 -13.48 -0.66
CA VAL A 179 4.04 -12.28 0.02
C VAL A 179 3.40 -11.01 -0.55
N ARG A 180 3.19 -10.95 -1.86
CA ARG A 180 2.67 -9.76 -2.55
C ARG A 180 1.25 -9.41 -2.13
N ARG A 181 0.41 -10.41 -1.82
CA ARG A 181 -0.94 -10.21 -1.27
C ARG A 181 -0.96 -9.50 0.07
N ASP A 182 0.12 -9.58 0.83
CA ASP A 182 0.28 -8.88 2.10
C ASP A 182 0.95 -7.52 1.90
N THR A 183 2.01 -7.44 1.10
CA THR A 183 2.77 -6.19 0.86
C THR A 183 2.04 -5.15 0.02
N ILE A 184 1.01 -5.51 -0.75
CA ILE A 184 0.26 -4.54 -1.58
C ILE A 184 -0.68 -3.63 -0.76
N GLY A 185 -0.82 -3.85 0.56
CA GLY A 185 -1.61 -2.99 1.45
C GLY A 185 -3.14 -3.09 1.29
N ALA A 186 -3.63 -4.07 0.53
CA ALA A 186 -5.05 -4.20 0.24
C ALA A 186 -5.88 -4.69 1.43
N LYS A 187 -5.37 -5.66 2.21
CA LYS A 187 -6.07 -6.21 3.40
C LYS A 187 -6.41 -5.13 4.44
N PRO A 188 -5.46 -4.30 4.93
CA PRO A 188 -5.80 -3.17 5.81
C PRO A 188 -6.72 -2.14 5.14
N SER A 189 -6.61 -1.94 3.83
CA SER A 189 -7.52 -1.06 3.09
C SER A 189 -8.97 -1.57 3.03
N PHE A 190 -9.19 -2.88 3.06
CA PHE A 190 -10.55 -3.47 3.13
C PHE A 190 -11.19 -3.32 4.50
N ALA A 191 -10.40 -3.25 5.58
CA ALA A 191 -10.92 -2.95 6.91
C ALA A 191 -11.64 -1.60 6.94
N LEU A 192 -11.23 -0.66 6.08
CA LEU A 192 -11.85 0.66 5.99
C LEU A 192 -13.27 0.64 5.40
N LEU A 193 -13.63 -0.40 4.64
CA LEU A 193 -14.96 -0.53 4.03
C LEU A 193 -16.08 -0.66 5.06
N HIS A 194 -15.75 -1.05 6.29
CA HIS A 194 -16.71 -1.27 7.36
C HIS A 194 -16.37 -0.49 8.65
N LEU A 195 -15.62 0.62 8.54
CA LEU A 195 -15.35 1.47 9.73
C LEU A 195 -16.64 1.87 10.45
N GLY A 196 -17.67 2.28 9.71
CA GLY A 196 -18.87 2.86 10.31
C GLY A 196 -19.89 1.86 10.85
N SER A 197 -19.72 0.54 10.65
CA SER A 197 -20.75 -0.44 10.99
C SER A 197 -20.17 -1.83 11.17
N ASP A 198 -20.64 -2.52 12.21
CA ASP A 198 -20.27 -3.93 12.43
C ASP A 198 -20.76 -4.80 11.27
N LEU A 199 -19.91 -5.74 10.87
CA LEU A 199 -20.29 -6.80 9.93
C LEU A 199 -21.00 -7.92 10.68
N PRO A 200 -21.89 -8.69 10.01
CA PRO A 200 -22.45 -9.90 10.59
C PRO A 200 -21.35 -10.87 11.05
N GLU A 201 -21.61 -11.57 12.16
CA GLU A 201 -20.69 -12.57 12.68
C GLU A 201 -20.34 -13.60 11.59
N GLY A 202 -19.05 -13.90 11.45
CA GLY A 202 -18.55 -14.84 10.43
C GLY A 202 -18.58 -14.34 8.99
N PHE A 203 -19.00 -13.09 8.71
CA PHE A 203 -19.01 -12.55 7.34
C PHE A 203 -17.61 -12.60 6.69
N LEU A 204 -16.58 -12.16 7.42
CA LEU A 204 -15.19 -12.20 6.92
C LEU A 204 -14.63 -13.62 6.78
N LEU A 205 -15.21 -14.59 7.49
CA LEU A 205 -14.85 -16.02 7.41
C LEU A 205 -15.60 -16.75 6.29
N ASN A 206 -16.51 -16.06 5.58
CA ASN A 206 -17.25 -16.67 4.49
C ASN A 206 -16.29 -16.96 3.32
N PRO A 207 -16.20 -18.20 2.82
CA PRO A 207 -15.29 -18.56 1.73
C PRO A 207 -15.47 -17.73 0.45
N LEU A 208 -16.68 -17.24 0.18
CA LEU A 208 -16.93 -16.36 -0.97
C LEU A 208 -16.34 -14.95 -0.76
N VAL A 209 -16.38 -14.44 0.47
CA VAL A 209 -15.78 -13.15 0.84
C VAL A 209 -14.26 -13.24 0.79
N GLU A 210 -13.68 -14.34 1.28
CA GLU A 210 -12.25 -14.61 1.16
C GLU A 210 -11.81 -14.71 -0.32
N CYS A 211 -12.58 -15.46 -1.12
CA CYS A 211 -12.30 -15.64 -2.55
C CYS A 211 -12.35 -14.32 -3.31
N ILE A 212 -13.41 -13.52 -3.15
CA ILE A 212 -13.52 -12.24 -3.87
C ILE A 212 -12.46 -11.23 -3.39
N SER A 213 -12.11 -11.24 -2.10
CA SER A 213 -11.04 -10.41 -1.55
C SER A 213 -9.71 -10.79 -2.21
N THR A 214 -9.37 -12.08 -2.26
CA THR A 214 -8.13 -12.57 -2.88
C THR A 214 -8.06 -12.21 -4.37
N LEU A 215 -9.14 -12.41 -5.12
CA LEU A 215 -9.20 -12.03 -6.54
C LEU A 215 -9.03 -10.51 -6.74
N THR A 216 -9.61 -9.70 -5.85
CA THR A 216 -9.46 -8.24 -5.88
C THR A 216 -8.01 -7.86 -5.63
N ILE A 217 -7.36 -8.48 -4.63
CA ILE A 217 -5.95 -8.26 -4.31
C ILE A 217 -5.07 -8.63 -5.51
N ASP A 218 -5.28 -9.78 -6.15
CA ASP A 218 -4.51 -10.20 -7.33
C ASP A 218 -4.64 -9.22 -8.49
N LEU A 219 -5.83 -8.67 -8.73
CA LEU A 219 -6.04 -7.62 -9.74
C LEU A 219 -5.28 -6.33 -9.41
N LEU A 220 -5.26 -5.93 -8.14
CA LEU A 220 -4.50 -4.77 -7.68
C LEU A 220 -3.00 -4.97 -7.89
N ILE A 221 -2.48 -6.16 -7.55
CA ILE A 221 -1.08 -6.53 -7.73
C ILE A 221 -0.70 -6.45 -9.21
N ILE A 222 -1.43 -7.15 -10.08
CA ILE A 222 -1.12 -7.19 -11.51
C ILE A 222 -1.19 -5.79 -12.11
N GLY A 223 -2.21 -5.00 -11.74
CA GLY A 223 -2.34 -3.62 -12.21
C GLY A 223 -1.19 -2.72 -11.74
N ASN A 224 -0.81 -2.82 -10.46
CA ASN A 224 0.29 -2.05 -9.89
C ASN A 224 1.62 -2.43 -10.57
N ASP A 225 1.99 -3.71 -10.54
CA ASP A 225 3.27 -4.20 -11.03
C ASP A 225 3.49 -3.84 -12.50
N ILE A 226 2.46 -3.95 -13.35
CA ILE A 226 2.54 -3.56 -14.76
C ILE A 226 2.81 -2.04 -14.91
N CYS A 227 2.15 -1.21 -14.10
CA CYS A 227 2.27 0.24 -14.19
C CYS A 227 3.54 0.78 -13.52
N SER A 228 4.02 0.11 -12.47
CA SER A 228 5.18 0.52 -11.68
C SER A 228 6.49 -0.05 -12.21
N TYR A 229 6.45 -1.14 -13.00
CA TYR A 229 7.65 -1.83 -13.50
C TYR A 229 8.72 -0.89 -14.06
N ASN A 230 8.34 0.06 -14.92
CA ASN A 230 9.33 0.93 -15.56
C ASN A 230 10.05 1.86 -14.58
N VAL A 231 9.38 2.32 -13.51
CA VAL A 231 10.04 3.15 -12.49
C VAL A 231 10.86 2.30 -11.53
N GLU A 232 10.39 1.10 -11.18
CA GLU A 232 11.08 0.17 -10.29
C GLU A 232 12.38 -0.35 -10.92
N GLN A 233 12.33 -0.81 -12.19
CA GLN A 233 13.54 -1.30 -12.87
C GLN A 233 14.58 -0.19 -13.06
N ALA A 234 14.13 1.04 -13.32
CA ALA A 234 15.03 2.17 -13.49
C ALA A 234 15.75 2.56 -12.18
N ARG A 235 15.20 2.14 -11.03
CA ARG A 235 15.80 2.29 -9.70
C ARG A 235 16.58 1.05 -9.26
N GLY A 236 16.49 -0.07 -10.00
CA GLY A 236 17.05 -1.35 -9.61
C GLY A 236 16.29 -2.03 -8.47
N ASP A 237 14.98 -1.76 -8.36
CA ASP A 237 14.11 -2.22 -7.27
C ASP A 237 12.95 -3.10 -7.77
N ASP A 238 13.09 -3.68 -8.95
CA ASP A 238 12.05 -4.47 -9.61
C ASP A 238 12.06 -5.96 -9.23
N ALA A 239 12.89 -6.37 -8.26
CA ALA A 239 12.93 -7.77 -7.82
C ALA A 239 11.60 -8.25 -7.20
N HIS A 240 10.82 -7.32 -6.62
CA HIS A 240 9.48 -7.56 -6.07
C HIS A 240 8.35 -7.20 -7.06
N ASN A 241 8.57 -7.44 -8.34
CA ASN A 241 7.62 -7.15 -9.41
C ASN A 241 7.34 -8.39 -10.28
N MET A 242 6.07 -8.69 -10.55
CA MET A 242 5.68 -9.85 -11.35
C MET A 242 6.27 -9.86 -12.76
N VAL A 243 6.47 -8.69 -13.40
CA VAL A 243 7.07 -8.59 -14.74
C VAL A 243 8.50 -9.14 -14.72
N THR A 244 9.31 -8.71 -13.75
CA THR A 244 10.70 -9.17 -13.56
C THR A 244 10.75 -10.67 -13.29
N ILE A 245 9.89 -11.16 -12.40
CA ILE A 245 9.81 -12.57 -12.05
C ILE A 245 9.47 -13.43 -13.27
N VAL A 246 8.46 -13.03 -14.05
CA VAL A 246 8.07 -13.76 -15.27
C VAL A 246 9.19 -13.73 -16.31
N MET A 247 9.82 -12.57 -16.55
CA MET A 247 10.95 -12.45 -17.48
C MET A 247 12.12 -13.35 -17.06
N ASN A 248 12.48 -13.35 -15.78
CA ASN A 248 13.52 -14.22 -15.22
C ASN A 248 13.20 -15.70 -15.44
N SER A 249 11.96 -16.12 -15.13
CA SER A 249 11.52 -17.51 -15.29
C SER A 249 11.59 -18.00 -16.74
N ILE A 250 11.27 -17.15 -17.71
CA ILE A 250 11.35 -17.47 -19.15
C ILE A 250 12.81 -17.61 -19.59
N LEU A 251 13.70 -16.73 -19.12
CA LEU A 251 15.12 -16.78 -19.43
C LEU A 251 15.77 -18.05 -18.86
N VAL A 252 15.48 -18.39 -17.61
CA VAL A 252 15.98 -19.64 -16.98
C VAL A 252 15.55 -20.86 -17.79
N ARG A 253 14.27 -20.94 -18.22
CA ARG A 253 13.76 -22.06 -19.04
C ARG A 253 14.38 -22.16 -20.43
N ARG A 254 14.93 -21.08 -20.99
CA ARG A 254 15.60 -21.09 -22.30
C ARG A 254 17.05 -21.56 -22.21
N ASN A 255 17.64 -21.53 -21.02
CA ASN A 255 19.04 -21.88 -20.77
C ASN A 255 19.21 -23.28 -20.15
N VAL A 256 18.11 -24.02 -19.94
CA VAL A 256 18.05 -25.42 -19.51
C VAL A 256 17.56 -26.26 -20.68
#